data_AF-A0A314L0C9-F1
#
_entry.id   AF-A0A314L0C9-F1
#
_cell.length_a   1.000
_cell.length_b   1.000
_cell.length_c   1.000
_cell.angle_alpha   90.00
_cell.angle_beta   90.00
_cell.angle_gamma   90.00
#
_symmetry.space_group_name_H-M   'P 1'
#
loop_
_entity.id
_entity.type
_entity.pdbx_description
1 polymer ?
#
loop_
_entity_poly.entity_id
_entity_poly.type
_entity_poly.pdbx_seq_one_letter_code
_entity_poly.pdbx_strand_id
1 'polypeptide(L)'
;MPIIVRVGWPTDGDANANIKYAIKFNQGLLDRISRGIGTPKRPTPPDIYIFGLVDEDAKSIEPGNLERHWEVFAFDGAIKYQLDLGNNRSLTSAKGVRYLDRKWCIMAPEANVMDPSLPKSINYACSYADCTSLGYGSSCGRLDVESNASYAFNMYYQTMNQHKGSCERFHNLSVITTIDPSPSSSSRGSSSSCRFEIMIDVGRHQSRSNPGTSSAIKTKHYSLIFFVLAFVVDYYMSLT
;
A
#
# COMPACT_ATOMS: atom_id res chain seq x y z
N MET A 1 -33.70 10.67 8.97
CA MET A 1 -32.47 10.94 8.19
C MET A 1 -31.42 9.90 8.55
N PRO A 2 -30.77 9.23 7.59
CA PRO A 2 -29.54 8.50 7.87
C PRO A 2 -28.48 9.52 8.29
N ILE A 3 -27.73 9.21 9.35
CA ILE A 3 -26.54 9.98 9.72
C ILE A 3 -25.38 9.13 9.18
N ILE A 4 -24.69 9.61 8.15
CA ILE A 4 -23.48 8.98 7.65
C ILE A 4 -22.32 9.64 8.39
N VAL A 5 -21.70 8.92 9.32
CA VAL A 5 -20.53 9.39 10.08
C VAL A 5 -19.34 8.52 9.69
N ARG A 6 -18.29 9.14 9.15
CA ARG A 6 -16.93 8.59 9.10
C ARG A 6 -16.43 8.48 10.54
N VAL A 7 -16.19 7.26 11.04
CA VAL A 7 -15.82 7.01 12.45
C VAL A 7 -14.63 6.05 12.53
N GLY A 8 -13.75 6.27 13.51
CA GLY A 8 -12.54 5.49 13.72
C GLY A 8 -11.58 6.19 14.69
N TRP A 9 -10.37 5.66 14.81
CA TRP A 9 -9.28 6.32 15.52
C TRP A 9 -7.93 5.91 14.92
N PRO A 10 -7.03 6.86 14.64
CA PRO A 10 -5.79 6.58 13.92
C PRO A 10 -4.76 5.85 14.79
N THR A 11 -3.89 5.08 14.15
CA THR A 11 -2.87 4.25 14.82
C THR A 11 -1.46 4.81 14.77
N ASP A 12 -1.23 5.85 13.96
CA ASP A 12 0.06 6.50 13.79
C ASP A 12 -0.11 7.93 13.25
N GLY A 13 0.98 8.69 13.17
CA GLY A 13 1.00 10.05 12.61
C GLY A 13 0.82 11.19 13.63
N ASP A 14 0.60 10.87 14.91
CA ASP A 14 0.52 11.81 16.04
C ASP A 14 0.71 11.08 17.38
N ALA A 15 1.07 11.81 18.45
CA ALA A 15 1.24 11.25 19.79
C ALA A 15 -0.01 10.51 20.34
N ASN A 16 -1.22 10.96 19.97
CA ASN A 16 -2.48 10.32 20.36
C ASN A 16 -3.05 9.39 19.27
N ALA A 17 -2.42 9.33 18.10
CA ALA A 17 -2.73 8.36 17.07
C ALA A 17 -1.89 7.11 17.32
N ASN A 18 -2.44 6.15 18.08
CA ASN A 18 -1.72 4.94 18.47
C ASN A 18 -2.66 3.73 18.59
N ILE A 19 -2.09 2.54 18.42
CA ILE A 19 -2.82 1.26 18.45
C ILE A 19 -3.65 1.10 19.74
N LYS A 20 -3.15 1.54 20.89
CA LYS A 20 -3.86 1.42 22.18
C LYS A 20 -5.17 2.19 22.16
N TYR A 21 -5.17 3.43 21.67
CA TYR A 21 -6.39 4.23 21.56
C TYR A 21 -7.29 3.78 20.42
N ALA A 22 -6.70 3.30 19.32
CA ALA A 22 -7.46 2.68 18.22
C ALA A 22 -8.27 1.47 18.69
N ILE A 23 -7.67 0.54 19.43
CA ILE A 23 -8.38 -0.60 20.04
C ILE A 23 -9.48 -0.11 20.97
N LYS A 24 -9.17 0.80 21.89
CA LYS A 24 -10.13 1.30 22.88
C LYS A 24 -11.36 1.90 22.21
N PHE A 25 -11.16 2.71 21.17
CA PHE A 25 -12.24 3.36 20.46
C PHE A 25 -13.03 2.38 19.59
N ASN A 26 -12.35 1.60 18.73
CA ASN A 26 -13.02 0.74 17.76
C ASN A 26 -13.69 -0.48 18.41
N GLN A 27 -13.06 -1.12 19.41
CA GLN A 27 -13.73 -2.19 20.17
C GLN A 27 -14.91 -1.65 20.96
N GLY A 28 -14.76 -0.48 21.62
CA GLY A 28 -15.86 0.16 22.34
C GLY A 28 -17.05 0.52 21.45
N LEU A 29 -16.77 0.92 20.20
CA LEU A 29 -17.80 1.16 19.19
C LEU A 29 -18.51 -0.15 18.81
N LEU A 30 -17.77 -1.22 18.49
CA LEU A 30 -18.33 -2.53 18.17
C LEU A 30 -19.17 -3.11 19.32
N ASP A 31 -18.71 -2.99 20.56
CA ASP A 31 -19.43 -3.44 21.76
C ASP A 31 -20.76 -2.69 21.95
N ARG A 32 -20.84 -1.41 21.58
CA ARG A 32 -22.09 -0.65 21.63
C ARG A 32 -23.06 -1.07 20.54
N ILE A 33 -22.54 -1.34 19.35
CA ILE A 33 -23.33 -1.83 18.21
C ILE A 33 -23.91 -3.20 18.54
N SER A 34 -23.10 -4.13 19.05
CA SER A 34 -23.54 -5.50 19.37
C SER A 34 -24.59 -5.54 20.47
N ARG A 35 -24.58 -4.59 21.39
CA ARG A 35 -25.61 -4.41 22.44
C ARG A 35 -26.85 -3.64 21.98
N GLY A 36 -26.86 -3.13 20.75
CA GLY A 36 -27.97 -2.33 20.23
C GLY A 36 -28.17 -0.99 20.96
N ILE A 37 -27.09 -0.37 21.45
CA ILE A 37 -27.16 0.88 22.24
C ILE A 37 -26.88 2.10 21.35
N GLY A 38 -27.91 2.89 21.04
CA GLY A 38 -27.78 4.18 20.38
C GLY A 38 -27.24 5.31 21.28
N THR A 39 -27.10 6.52 20.75
CA THR A 39 -26.61 7.68 21.51
C THR A 39 -27.71 8.26 22.42
N PRO A 40 -27.39 9.09 23.43
CA PRO A 40 -28.42 9.73 24.26
C PRO A 40 -29.47 10.50 23.46
N LYS A 41 -29.08 11.12 22.34
CA LYS A 41 -29.98 11.88 21.44
C LYS A 41 -30.74 10.97 20.46
N ARG A 42 -30.26 9.74 20.21
CA ARG A 42 -30.90 8.74 19.34
C ARG A 42 -30.72 7.35 19.95
N PRO A 43 -31.62 6.91 20.85
CA PRO A 43 -31.47 5.64 21.59
C PRO A 43 -31.48 4.40 20.70
N THR A 44 -32.12 4.46 19.53
CA THR A 44 -32.04 3.42 18.51
C THR A 44 -30.70 3.48 17.77
N PRO A 45 -29.99 2.35 17.61
CA PRO A 45 -28.74 2.31 16.86
C PRO A 45 -28.89 2.89 15.45
N PRO A 46 -28.04 3.83 15.04
CA PRO A 46 -27.94 4.21 13.64
C PRO A 46 -27.19 3.14 12.85
N ASP A 47 -27.27 3.20 11.52
CA ASP A 47 -26.30 2.51 10.65
C ASP A 47 -24.94 3.18 10.82
N ILE A 48 -23.88 2.38 10.97
CA ILE A 48 -22.52 2.87 11.24
C ILE A 48 -21.59 2.35 10.15
N TYR A 49 -20.77 3.25 9.60
CA TYR A 49 -19.76 2.95 8.60
C TYR A 49 -18.39 3.29 9.17
N ILE A 50 -17.56 2.29 9.39
CA ILE A 50 -16.17 2.49 9.82
C ILE A 50 -15.37 2.97 8.61
N PHE A 51 -14.54 3.97 8.82
CA PHE A 51 -13.65 4.49 7.80
C PHE A 51 -12.20 4.22 8.19
N GLY A 52 -11.33 3.74 7.31
CA GLY A 52 -11.53 2.83 6.19
C GLY A 52 -11.13 1.42 6.59
N LEU A 53 -10.84 0.54 5.63
CA LEU A 53 -10.41 -0.83 5.92
C LEU A 53 -8.88 -0.99 5.90
N VAL A 54 -8.20 -0.39 4.92
CA VAL A 54 -6.76 -0.55 4.63
C VAL A 54 -6.09 0.81 4.58
N ASP A 55 -4.95 0.98 5.25
CA ASP A 55 -4.16 2.22 5.19
C ASP A 55 -3.76 2.54 3.74
N GLU A 56 -3.93 3.80 3.33
CA GLU A 56 -3.64 4.28 1.97
C GLU A 56 -2.46 5.26 1.97
N ASP A 57 -1.32 4.80 1.44
CA ASP A 57 -0.07 5.55 1.33
C ASP A 57 -0.12 6.75 0.36
N ALA A 58 -1.16 6.81 -0.50
CA ALA A 58 -1.40 7.91 -1.44
C ALA A 58 -2.51 8.90 -1.01
N LYS A 59 -3.12 8.72 0.17
CA LYS A 59 -4.16 9.61 0.67
C LYS A 59 -3.58 11.00 1.00
N SER A 60 -4.36 12.08 0.83
CA SER A 60 -3.91 13.42 1.20
C SER A 60 -3.63 13.53 2.71
N ILE A 61 -2.52 14.19 3.04
CA ILE A 61 -2.10 14.50 4.42
C ILE A 61 -2.34 15.96 4.80
N GLU A 62 -3.02 16.75 3.95
CA GLU A 62 -3.34 18.15 4.25
C GLU A 62 -4.06 18.34 5.60
N PRO A 63 -5.00 17.46 6.02
CA PRO A 63 -5.60 17.56 7.35
C PRO A 63 -4.67 17.15 8.51
N GLY A 64 -3.56 16.45 8.20
CA GLY A 64 -2.57 15.98 9.17
C GLY A 64 -1.95 14.64 8.79
N ASN A 65 -0.78 14.35 9.37
CA ASN A 65 -0.03 13.10 9.14
C ASN A 65 -0.81 11.83 9.48
N LEU A 66 -1.75 11.92 10.42
CA LEU A 66 -2.58 10.80 10.86
C LEU A 66 -3.61 10.31 9.82
N GLU A 67 -3.87 11.06 8.75
CA GLU A 67 -4.96 10.72 7.82
C GLU A 67 -4.76 9.38 7.12
N ARG A 68 -3.51 8.93 6.96
CA ARG A 68 -3.16 7.65 6.31
C ARG A 68 -3.24 6.44 7.23
N HIS A 69 -3.61 6.64 8.50
CA HIS A 69 -3.45 5.66 9.58
C HIS A 69 -4.75 5.34 10.32
N TRP A 70 -5.92 5.62 9.74
CA TRP A 70 -7.23 5.43 10.39
C TRP A 70 -7.72 3.98 10.36
N GLU A 71 -7.09 3.16 9.54
CA GLU A 71 -7.62 1.88 9.14
C GLU A 71 -7.24 0.74 10.09
N VAL A 72 -8.03 -0.35 10.03
CA VAL A 72 -7.85 -1.55 10.88
C VAL A 72 -6.80 -2.51 10.31
N PHE A 73 -6.56 -2.45 9.00
CA PHE A 73 -5.50 -3.19 8.31
C PHE A 73 -4.43 -2.23 7.78
N ALA A 74 -3.18 -2.68 7.77
CA ALA A 74 -2.09 -2.01 7.08
C ALA A 74 -2.27 -2.12 5.56
N PHE A 75 -1.46 -1.39 4.79
CA PHE A 75 -1.53 -1.33 3.32
C PHE A 75 -1.54 -2.70 2.62
N ASP A 76 -0.92 -3.71 3.24
CA ASP A 76 -0.81 -5.07 2.74
C ASP A 76 -1.97 -6.00 3.19
N GLY A 77 -2.94 -5.46 3.94
CA GLY A 77 -4.04 -6.22 4.52
C GLY A 77 -3.65 -7.00 5.79
N ALA A 78 -2.48 -6.75 6.38
CA ALA A 78 -2.13 -7.27 7.70
C ALA A 78 -2.94 -6.56 8.78
N ILE A 79 -3.38 -7.31 9.79
CA ILE A 79 -4.12 -6.77 10.93
C ILE A 79 -3.20 -5.88 11.77
N LYS A 80 -3.58 -4.62 11.99
CA LYS A 80 -2.83 -3.69 12.87
C LYS A 80 -3.13 -3.96 14.35
N TYR A 81 -4.35 -4.38 14.64
CA TYR A 81 -4.81 -4.78 15.97
C TYR A 81 -6.06 -5.65 15.86
N GLN A 82 -6.22 -6.58 16.80
CA GLN A 82 -7.39 -7.47 16.80
C GLN A 82 -8.63 -6.76 17.32
N LEU A 83 -9.76 -7.11 16.71
CA LEU A 83 -11.10 -6.74 17.16
C LEU A 83 -11.95 -8.01 17.32
N ASP A 84 -12.80 -8.03 18.35
CA ASP A 84 -13.88 -8.99 18.51
C ASP A 84 -15.12 -8.45 17.78
N LEU A 85 -15.54 -9.16 16.74
CA LEU A 85 -16.68 -8.81 15.90
C LEU A 85 -17.99 -9.43 16.42
N GLY A 86 -17.94 -10.08 17.59
CA GLY A 86 -19.03 -10.85 18.17
C GLY A 86 -19.19 -12.24 17.53
N ASN A 87 -19.96 -13.11 18.18
CA ASN A 87 -20.25 -14.47 17.72
C ASN A 87 -18.97 -15.29 17.39
N ASN A 88 -17.92 -15.16 18.20
CA ASN A 88 -16.60 -15.78 18.00
C ASN A 88 -15.94 -15.44 16.65
N ARG A 89 -16.25 -14.28 16.07
CA ARG A 89 -15.61 -13.78 14.84
C ARG A 89 -14.53 -12.76 15.19
N SER A 90 -13.41 -12.85 14.49
CA SER A 90 -12.31 -11.89 14.60
C SER A 90 -11.81 -11.50 13.21
N LEU A 91 -10.95 -10.50 13.15
CA LEU A 91 -10.33 -10.06 11.91
C LEU A 91 -9.43 -11.18 11.34
N THR A 92 -9.34 -11.24 10.02
CA THR A 92 -8.45 -12.15 9.32
C THR A 92 -7.62 -11.36 8.33
N SER A 93 -6.30 -11.52 8.36
CA SER A 93 -5.38 -10.85 7.43
C SER A 93 -5.65 -11.30 5.99
N ALA A 94 -5.31 -10.44 5.04
CA ALA A 94 -5.26 -10.82 3.63
C ALA A 94 -4.32 -12.02 3.41
N LYS A 95 -4.65 -12.87 2.44
CA LYS A 95 -3.88 -14.08 2.09
C LYS A 95 -3.30 -13.94 0.69
N GLY A 96 -2.14 -14.55 0.47
CA GLY A 96 -1.49 -14.55 -0.85
C GLY A 96 -0.88 -13.20 -1.23
N VAL A 97 -0.63 -12.32 -0.25
CA VAL A 97 0.07 -11.06 -0.44
C VAL A 97 1.52 -11.37 -0.84
N ARG A 98 1.94 -10.78 -1.95
CA ARG A 98 3.32 -10.86 -2.42
C ARG A 98 4.01 -9.54 -2.10
N TYR A 99 5.26 -9.62 -1.69
CA TYR A 99 6.09 -8.46 -1.39
C TYR A 99 7.19 -8.35 -2.44
N LEU A 100 7.74 -7.15 -2.58
CA LEU A 100 8.98 -6.93 -3.31
C LEU A 100 10.15 -7.67 -2.60
N ASP A 101 11.33 -7.67 -3.23
CA ASP A 101 12.52 -8.30 -2.65
C ASP A 101 12.83 -7.75 -1.25
N ARG A 102 13.40 -8.59 -0.36
CA ARG A 102 13.88 -8.17 0.96
C ARG A 102 15.15 -7.33 0.86
N LYS A 103 14.97 -6.09 0.40
CA LYS A 103 15.98 -5.06 0.21
C LYS A 103 15.44 -3.74 0.71
N TRP A 104 16.29 -2.97 1.36
CA TRP A 104 15.99 -1.63 1.85
C TRP A 104 17.02 -0.66 1.30
N CYS A 105 16.59 0.57 1.03
CA CYS A 105 17.52 1.67 0.78
C CYS A 105 17.72 2.42 2.10
N ILE A 106 18.94 2.42 2.62
CA ILE A 106 19.28 3.07 3.89
C ILE A 106 20.29 4.19 3.64
N MET A 107 20.52 5.03 4.65
CA MET A 107 21.67 5.92 4.64
C MET A 107 22.96 5.07 4.59
N ALA A 108 23.90 5.44 3.73
CA ALA A 108 25.16 4.70 3.63
C ALA A 108 25.95 4.85 4.95
N PRO A 109 26.53 3.76 5.50
CA PRO A 109 27.30 3.83 6.75
C PRO A 109 28.46 4.82 6.71
N GLU A 110 29.03 5.07 5.51
CA GLU A 110 30.13 6.00 5.31
C GLU A 110 29.66 7.45 5.05
N ALA A 111 28.35 7.69 4.96
CA ALA A 111 27.80 9.02 4.71
C ALA A 111 27.89 9.90 5.97
N ASN A 112 28.14 11.19 5.76
CA ASN A 112 28.21 12.16 6.84
C ASN A 112 26.80 12.68 7.19
N VAL A 113 26.36 12.52 8.44
CA VAL A 113 25.09 13.08 8.94
C VAL A 113 25.02 14.61 8.87
N MET A 114 26.17 15.27 8.74
CA MET A 114 26.29 16.73 8.57
C MET A 114 26.41 17.13 7.09
N ASP A 115 26.24 16.21 6.13
CA ASP A 115 26.29 16.54 4.71
C ASP A 115 25.18 17.55 4.37
N PRO A 116 25.51 18.71 3.76
CA PRO A 116 24.54 19.77 3.46
C PRO A 116 23.45 19.34 2.46
N SER A 117 23.66 18.25 1.72
CA SER A 117 22.68 17.68 0.79
C SER A 117 21.73 16.69 1.45
N LEU A 118 22.03 16.20 2.67
CA LEU A 118 21.20 15.22 3.37
C LEU A 118 19.76 15.73 3.64
N PRO A 119 19.53 16.94 4.19
CA PRO A 119 18.16 17.41 4.42
C PRO A 119 17.35 17.54 3.12
N LYS A 120 17.99 17.96 2.02
CA LYS A 120 17.34 18.05 0.71
C LYS A 120 16.97 16.67 0.15
N SER A 121 17.82 15.68 0.39
CA SER A 121 17.59 14.28 -0.03
C SER A 121 16.43 13.65 0.73
N ILE A 122 16.37 13.84 2.06
CA ILE A 122 15.24 13.40 2.90
C ILE A 122 13.94 14.06 2.43
N ASN A 123 13.95 15.38 2.25
CA ASN A 123 12.77 16.12 1.80
C ASN A 123 12.31 15.65 0.41
N TYR A 124 13.24 15.40 -0.52
CA TYR A 124 12.92 14.83 -1.82
C TYR A 124 12.24 13.47 -1.67
N ALA A 125 12.82 12.55 -0.90
CA ALA A 125 12.25 11.23 -0.66
C ALA A 125 10.81 11.31 -0.14
N CYS A 126 10.59 12.13 0.89
CA CYS A 126 9.28 12.32 1.52
C CYS A 126 8.27 13.12 0.67
N SER A 127 8.70 13.82 -0.39
CA SER A 127 7.77 14.44 -1.35
C SER A 127 7.15 13.44 -2.33
N TYR A 128 7.72 12.24 -2.45
CA TYR A 128 7.27 11.19 -3.38
C TYR A 128 6.92 9.87 -2.67
N ALA A 129 6.92 9.83 -1.35
CA ALA A 129 6.63 8.65 -0.54
C ALA A 129 6.01 9.04 0.80
N ASP A 130 5.43 8.07 1.49
CA ASP A 130 4.86 8.29 2.81
C ASP A 130 5.92 8.31 3.91
N CYS A 131 6.20 9.50 4.45
CA CYS A 131 7.06 9.70 5.61
C CYS A 131 6.29 10.12 6.87
N THR A 132 4.95 10.00 6.90
CA THR A 132 4.13 10.52 8.01
C THR A 132 4.50 9.92 9.37
N SER A 133 4.97 8.67 9.40
CA SER A 133 5.45 7.98 10.60
C SER A 133 6.74 8.59 11.21
N LEU A 134 7.46 9.46 10.48
CA LEU A 134 8.59 10.23 11.02
C LEU A 134 8.15 11.46 11.83
N GLY A 135 6.87 11.83 11.76
CA GLY A 135 6.34 12.97 12.48
C GLY A 135 6.54 12.86 14.00
N TYR A 136 6.68 13.99 14.69
CA TYR A 136 6.79 13.98 16.14
C TYR A 136 5.59 13.27 16.79
N GLY A 137 5.88 12.36 17.72
CA GLY A 137 4.86 11.55 18.40
C GLY A 137 4.39 10.31 17.62
N SER A 138 4.80 10.15 16.36
CA SER A 138 4.50 8.98 15.53
C SER A 138 5.42 7.80 15.86
N SER A 139 5.14 6.63 15.27
CA SER A 139 5.83 5.36 15.51
C SER A 139 7.35 5.44 15.30
N CYS A 140 7.78 6.16 14.27
CA CYS A 140 9.18 6.40 13.93
C CYS A 140 9.64 7.84 14.26
N GLY A 141 8.88 8.59 15.06
CA GLY A 141 9.17 10.01 15.37
C GLY A 141 10.36 10.25 16.30
N ARG A 142 11.03 9.19 16.77
CA ARG A 142 12.19 9.26 17.71
C ARG A 142 13.46 8.63 17.13
N LEU A 143 13.48 8.34 15.83
CA LEU A 143 14.67 7.86 15.16
C LEU A 143 15.80 8.90 15.25
N ASP A 144 17.04 8.43 15.35
CA ASP A 144 18.21 9.28 15.17
C ASP A 144 18.33 9.74 13.71
N VAL A 145 19.27 10.65 13.42
CA VAL A 145 19.40 11.26 12.09
C VAL A 145 19.66 10.21 11.01
N GLU A 146 20.50 9.22 11.30
CA GLU A 146 20.85 8.14 10.36
C GLU A 146 19.63 7.24 10.06
N SER A 147 18.92 6.80 11.09
CA SER A 147 17.72 5.96 10.94
C SER A 147 16.57 6.74 10.31
N ASN A 148 16.41 8.03 10.63
CA ASN A 148 15.41 8.90 10.03
C ASN A 148 15.65 9.05 8.51
N ALA A 149 16.89 9.32 8.10
CA ALA A 149 17.27 9.37 6.70
C ALA A 149 17.05 8.02 6.00
N SER A 150 17.45 6.93 6.66
CA SER A 150 17.26 5.57 6.16
C SER A 150 15.78 5.24 5.95
N TYR A 151 14.90 5.68 6.85
CA TYR A 151 13.47 5.46 6.71
C TYR A 151 12.93 6.19 5.49
N ALA A 152 13.26 7.48 5.34
CA ALA A 152 12.83 8.28 4.19
C ALA A 152 13.31 7.68 2.86
N PHE A 153 14.60 7.30 2.77
CA PHE A 153 15.16 6.66 1.58
C PHE A 153 14.50 5.33 1.27
N ASN A 154 14.20 4.52 2.30
CA ASN A 154 13.49 3.26 2.09
C ASN A 154 12.07 3.50 1.59
N MET A 155 11.29 4.41 2.20
CA MET A 155 9.93 4.69 1.76
C MET A 155 9.89 5.13 0.29
N TYR A 156 10.83 5.97 -0.13
CA TYR A 156 11.00 6.32 -1.55
C TYR A 156 11.34 5.11 -2.42
N TYR A 157 12.35 4.33 -2.03
CA TYR A 157 12.80 3.15 -2.77
C TYR A 157 11.68 2.12 -2.98
N GLN A 158 10.88 1.88 -1.94
CA GLN A 158 9.74 0.96 -2.01
C GLN A 158 8.59 1.53 -2.83
N THR A 159 8.25 2.82 -2.67
CA THR A 159 7.22 3.49 -3.49
C THR A 159 7.57 3.45 -4.98
N MET A 160 8.87 3.50 -5.30
CA MET A 160 9.39 3.35 -6.67
C MET A 160 9.50 1.88 -7.12
N ASN A 161 8.84 0.93 -6.45
CA ASN A 161 8.87 -0.50 -6.76
C ASN A 161 10.28 -1.09 -6.82
N GLN A 162 11.20 -0.59 -5.99
CA GLN A 162 12.61 -1.00 -5.99
C GLN A 162 13.29 -0.85 -7.37
N HIS A 163 12.81 0.08 -8.19
CA HIS A 163 13.34 0.29 -9.55
C HIS A 163 14.84 0.61 -9.51
N LYS A 164 15.61 0.02 -10.43
CA LYS A 164 17.05 0.29 -10.56
C LYS A 164 17.32 1.80 -10.65
N GLY A 165 18.21 2.33 -9.82
CA GLY A 165 18.50 3.76 -9.78
C GLY A 165 17.68 4.55 -8.74
N SER A 166 16.64 3.96 -8.12
CA SER A 166 15.83 4.70 -7.14
C SER A 166 16.57 4.88 -5.81
N CYS A 167 17.38 3.92 -5.37
CA CYS A 167 18.24 4.11 -4.21
C CYS A 167 19.45 4.98 -4.56
N GLU A 168 20.12 4.71 -5.69
CA GLU A 168 21.30 5.47 -6.15
C GLU A 168 21.02 6.95 -6.43
N ARG A 169 19.75 7.35 -6.49
CA ARG A 169 19.32 8.74 -6.62
C ARG A 169 19.86 9.65 -5.53
N PHE A 170 20.12 9.14 -4.33
CA PHE A 170 20.73 9.91 -3.25
C PHE A 170 22.27 9.81 -3.23
N HIS A 171 22.87 9.40 -4.35
CA HIS A 171 24.31 9.36 -4.57
C HIS A 171 25.04 8.58 -3.45
N ASN A 172 26.08 9.17 -2.87
CA ASN A 172 26.89 8.60 -1.79
C ASN A 172 26.18 8.63 -0.42
N LEU A 173 24.98 9.20 -0.32
CA LEU A 173 24.24 9.23 0.94
C LEU A 173 23.48 7.94 1.21
N SER A 174 23.29 7.07 0.22
CA SER A 174 22.41 5.91 0.33
C SER A 174 23.01 4.64 -0.23
N VAL A 175 22.63 3.50 0.34
CA VAL A 175 23.03 2.18 -0.13
C VAL A 175 21.90 1.17 0.05
N ILE A 176 21.87 0.16 -0.82
CA ILE A 176 20.94 -0.97 -0.65
C ILE A 176 21.53 -1.94 0.37
N THR A 177 20.69 -2.37 1.31
CA THR A 177 20.99 -3.44 2.27
C THR A 177 19.97 -4.56 2.18
N THR A 178 20.38 -5.77 2.55
CA THR A 178 19.50 -6.94 2.75
C THR A 178 19.27 -7.24 4.23
N ILE A 179 19.80 -6.39 5.12
CA ILE A 179 19.62 -6.47 6.56
C ILE A 179 18.47 -5.52 6.92
N ASP A 180 17.47 -6.04 7.61
CA ASP A 180 16.30 -5.25 8.04
C ASP A 180 16.76 -4.13 9.00
N PRO A 181 16.61 -2.86 8.62
CA PRO A 181 17.05 -1.72 9.44
C PRO A 181 16.03 -1.32 10.50
N SER A 182 14.89 -2.02 10.62
CA SER A 182 13.87 -1.71 11.62
C SER A 182 14.47 -1.78 13.03
N PRO A 183 14.30 -0.73 13.86
CA PRO A 183 14.81 -0.75 15.22
C PRO A 183 14.26 -1.92 16.04
N SER A 184 15.13 -2.56 16.82
CA SER A 184 14.66 -3.57 17.79
C SER A 184 13.82 -2.91 18.88
N SER A 185 12.77 -3.59 19.35
CA SER A 185 11.94 -3.12 20.48
C SER A 185 12.73 -2.87 21.78
N SER A 186 13.97 -3.36 21.87
CA SER A 186 14.90 -3.16 23.00
C SER A 186 15.83 -1.95 22.86
N SER A 187 15.86 -1.27 21.72
CA SER A 187 16.72 -0.11 21.50
C SER A 187 16.17 1.13 22.22
N ARG A 188 17.01 1.82 23.00
CA ARG A 188 16.62 2.97 23.84
C ARG A 188 15.98 4.06 22.97
N GLY A 189 14.69 4.33 23.20
CA GLY A 189 13.93 5.36 22.48
C GLY A 189 13.13 4.85 21.28
N SER A 190 13.24 3.58 20.92
CA SER A 190 12.44 2.97 19.85
C SER A 190 11.05 2.58 20.32
N SER A 191 10.02 2.99 19.58
CA SER A 191 8.71 2.35 19.67
C SER A 191 8.83 0.95 19.08
N SER A 192 8.27 -0.08 19.72
CA SER A 192 8.16 -1.43 19.14
C SER A 192 7.30 -1.48 17.86
N SER A 193 6.81 -0.33 17.40
CA SER A 193 5.97 -0.16 16.22
C SER A 193 6.66 0.48 15.01
N CYS A 194 7.90 1.01 15.13
CA CYS A 194 8.58 1.56 13.94
C CYS A 194 9.09 0.43 13.05
N ARG A 195 8.62 0.37 11.80
CA ARG A 195 8.98 -0.68 10.84
C ARG A 195 9.39 -0.08 9.51
N PHE A 196 10.47 -0.58 8.95
CA PHE A 196 10.92 -0.22 7.61
C PHE A 196 10.31 -1.20 6.64
N GLU A 197 9.24 -0.77 5.99
CA GLU A 197 8.38 -1.66 5.23
C GLU A 197 9.02 -2.08 3.90
N ILE A 198 8.53 -3.21 3.37
CA ILE A 198 8.73 -3.64 1.99
C ILE A 198 7.36 -3.57 1.34
N MET A 199 7.23 -2.84 0.24
CA MET A 199 5.94 -2.68 -0.43
C MET A 199 5.48 -3.98 -1.09
N ILE A 200 4.17 -4.06 -1.35
CA ILE A 200 3.57 -5.20 -2.04
C ILE A 200 4.04 -5.27 -3.50
N ASP A 201 4.32 -6.48 -3.97
CA ASP A 201 4.55 -6.75 -5.39
C ASP A 201 3.19 -6.85 -6.08
N VAL A 202 2.72 -5.73 -6.62
CA VAL A 202 1.48 -5.67 -7.41
C VAL A 202 1.61 -6.39 -8.76
N GLY A 203 2.82 -6.82 -9.14
CA GLY A 203 3.15 -7.38 -10.45
C GLY A 203 2.80 -6.43 -11.61
N ARG A 204 3.11 -6.85 -12.84
CA ARG A 204 2.21 -6.50 -13.96
C ARG A 204 0.99 -7.37 -13.76
N HIS A 205 -0.22 -6.83 -13.70
CA HIS A 205 -1.44 -7.61 -13.77
C HIS A 205 -1.25 -8.71 -14.83
N GLN A 206 -1.03 -9.95 -14.42
CA GLN A 206 -1.22 -11.06 -15.32
C GLN A 206 -2.73 -11.07 -15.53
N SER A 207 -3.17 -10.45 -16.64
CA SER A 207 -4.45 -10.77 -17.22
C SER A 207 -4.52 -12.29 -17.20
N ARG A 208 -5.42 -12.85 -16.39
CA ARG A 208 -5.65 -14.28 -16.40
C ARG A 208 -5.88 -14.64 -17.86
N SER A 209 -4.94 -15.34 -18.47
CA SER A 209 -5.21 -16.01 -19.73
C SER A 209 -6.34 -16.99 -19.41
N ASN A 210 -7.56 -16.66 -19.81
CA ASN A 210 -8.65 -17.63 -19.81
C ASN A 210 -8.10 -18.89 -20.50
N PRO A 211 -8.20 -20.07 -19.90
CA PRO A 211 -7.93 -21.29 -20.64
C PRO A 211 -8.99 -21.35 -21.73
N GLY A 212 -8.59 -20.98 -22.95
CA GLY A 212 -9.48 -20.94 -24.10
C GLY A 212 -9.98 -22.34 -24.38
N THR A 213 -11.20 -22.65 -23.96
CA THR A 213 -11.99 -23.72 -24.55
C THR A 213 -12.51 -23.21 -25.90
N SER A 214 -11.63 -23.19 -26.90
CA SER A 214 -12.07 -23.06 -28.29
C SER A 214 -11.97 -24.42 -28.96
N SER A 215 -13.09 -25.14 -28.97
CA SER A 215 -13.32 -26.21 -29.95
C SER A 215 -13.55 -25.53 -31.30
N ALA A 216 -12.45 -25.15 -31.98
CA ALA A 216 -12.52 -24.66 -33.34
C ALA A 216 -12.70 -25.85 -34.29
N ILE A 217 -13.95 -26.10 -34.65
CA ILE A 217 -14.33 -26.93 -35.80
C ILE A 217 -13.62 -26.34 -37.03
N LYS A 218 -12.72 -27.10 -37.65
CA LYS A 218 -12.09 -26.74 -38.93
C LYS A 218 -13.12 -26.81 -40.05
N THR A 219 -13.81 -25.72 -40.33
CA THR A 219 -14.51 -25.52 -41.60
C THR A 219 -13.47 -25.21 -42.68
N LYS A 220 -13.28 -26.12 -43.64
CA LYS A 220 -12.44 -25.89 -44.83
C LYS A 220 -13.09 -24.82 -45.70
N HIS A 221 -12.59 -23.59 -45.66
CA HIS A 221 -12.90 -22.58 -46.66
C HIS A 221 -12.08 -22.85 -47.93
N TYR A 222 -12.74 -23.36 -48.97
CA TYR A 222 -12.21 -23.32 -50.33
C TYR A 222 -12.16 -21.86 -50.78
N SER A 223 -10.95 -21.38 -51.12
CA SER A 223 -10.70 -20.01 -51.54
C SER A 223 -11.38 -19.74 -52.89
N LEU A 224 -12.33 -18.81 -52.90
CA LEU A 224 -13.07 -18.34 -54.08
C LEU A 224 -12.21 -17.50 -55.06
N ILE A 225 -10.89 -17.48 -54.88
CA ILE A 225 -9.94 -16.69 -55.68
C ILE A 225 -9.60 -17.39 -57.01
N PHE A 226 -9.92 -18.68 -57.18
CA PHE A 226 -9.66 -19.41 -58.42
C PHE A 226 -10.73 -19.29 -59.51
N PHE A 227 -11.89 -18.69 -59.23
CA PHE A 227 -12.99 -18.56 -60.22
C PHE A 227 -13.02 -17.23 -60.97
N VAL A 228 -12.24 -16.23 -60.57
CA VAL A 228 -12.23 -14.90 -61.24
C VAL A 228 -11.16 -14.81 -62.34
N LEU A 229 -10.13 -15.67 -62.31
CA LEU A 229 -9.08 -15.69 -63.34
C LEU A 229 -9.42 -16.51 -64.59
N ALA A 230 -10.40 -17.42 -64.53
CA ALA A 230 -10.82 -18.21 -65.69
C ALA A 230 -11.68 -17.40 -66.68
N PHE A 231 -12.55 -16.49 -66.19
CA PHE A 231 -13.42 -15.71 -67.07
C PHE A 231 -12.74 -14.53 -67.79
N VAL A 232 -11.56 -14.10 -67.33
CA VAL A 232 -10.81 -13.01 -67.98
C VAL A 232 -9.97 -13.53 -69.16
N VAL A 233 -9.54 -14.80 -69.13
CA VAL A 233 -8.74 -15.40 -70.20
C VAL A 233 -9.63 -15.82 -71.39
N ASP A 234 -10.84 -16.33 -71.13
CA ASP A 234 -11.78 -16.72 -72.20
C ASP A 234 -12.36 -15.51 -72.96
N TYR A 235 -12.48 -14.33 -72.31
CA TYR A 235 -12.90 -13.10 -72.97
C TYR A 235 -11.82 -12.51 -73.88
N TYR A 236 -10.53 -12.73 -73.57
CA TYR A 236 -9.42 -12.24 -74.39
C TYR A 236 -9.04 -13.18 -75.56
N MET A 237 -9.36 -14.47 -75.49
CA MET A 237 -9.12 -15.41 -76.62
C MET A 237 -10.24 -15.48 -77.67
N SER A 238 -11.31 -14.68 -77.54
CA SER A 238 -12.41 -14.63 -78.54
C SER A 238 -12.40 -13.36 -79.42
N LEU A 239 -11.32 -12.56 -79.39
CA LEU A 239 -11.21 -11.29 -80.13
C LEU A 239 -9.92 -11.14 -80.98
N THR A 240 -9.27 -12.26 -81.34
CA THR A 240 -8.27 -12.39 -82.42
C THR A 240 -8.39 -13.76 -83.05
#